data_AF-A0A2V3PKB1-F1
#
_entry.id   AF-A0A2V3PKB1-F1
#
_cell.length_a   1.000
_cell.length_b   1.000
_cell.length_c   1.000
_cell.angle_alpha   90.00
_cell.angle_beta   90.00
_cell.angle_gamma   90.00
#
_symmetry.space_group_name_H-M   'P 1'
#
loop_
_entity.id
_entity.type
_entity.pdbx_description
1 polymer ?
#
loop_
_entity_poly.entity_id
_entity_poly.type
_entity_poly.pdbx_seq_one_letter_code
_entity_poly.pdbx_strand_id
1 'polypeptide(L)'
;MYTNPILIKGVEIYCSQNTIENFEEYLKNTNSSFLEKLVERMKNNNNKFILLHDSEGYTIQLDTVLQYPRNIYIIVDKECASSAEEFILISKQSSKVTILGENTSGCLDFSNVVRFDPKDDSIGKWWGVNYASTISRRLPNDPVDEKGIAPDIYLSPDKNWLD
;
A
#
# COMPACT_ATOMS: atom_id res chain seq x y z
N MET A 1 2.85 19.18 -6.97
CA MET A 1 2.79 17.80 -7.49
C MET A 1 1.54 17.57 -8.32
N TYR A 2 0.33 17.90 -7.86
CA TYR A 2 -0.89 17.66 -8.64
C TYR A 2 -0.93 18.38 -10.02
N THR A 3 -1.33 17.66 -11.08
CA THR A 3 -1.52 18.17 -12.46
C THR A 3 -2.81 17.71 -13.12
N ASN A 4 -3.40 16.61 -12.64
CA ASN A 4 -4.59 15.97 -13.16
C ASN A 4 -5.18 15.09 -12.05
N PRO A 5 -6.46 14.67 -12.16
CA PRO A 5 -7.04 13.73 -11.24
C PRO A 5 -6.15 12.50 -11.04
N ILE A 6 -6.02 12.06 -9.79
CA ILE A 6 -5.17 10.93 -9.40
C ILE A 6 -6.09 9.75 -9.10
N LEU A 7 -5.89 8.64 -9.80
CA LEU A 7 -6.60 7.39 -9.59
C LEU A 7 -5.91 6.57 -8.51
N ILE A 8 -6.62 6.26 -7.43
CA ILE A 8 -6.20 5.35 -6.38
C ILE A 8 -6.96 4.04 -6.53
N LYS A 9 -6.26 2.92 -6.53
CA LYS A 9 -6.87 1.58 -6.52
C LYS A 9 -7.10 1.15 -5.08
N GLY A 10 -8.27 0.59 -4.80
CA GLY A 10 -8.59 0.06 -3.50
C GLY A 10 -7.88 -1.26 -3.23
N VAL A 11 -8.06 -1.76 -2.01
CA VAL A 11 -7.57 -3.07 -1.57
C VAL A 11 -8.73 -3.87 -0.98
N GLU A 12 -8.60 -5.18 -1.03
CA GLU A 12 -9.51 -6.11 -0.37
C GLU A 12 -8.83 -6.72 0.84
N ILE A 13 -9.58 -6.97 1.92
CA ILE A 13 -9.13 -7.63 3.13
C ILE A 13 -9.75 -9.02 3.25
N TYR A 14 -8.93 -10.02 3.61
CA TYR A 14 -9.42 -11.36 3.88
C TYR A 14 -9.91 -11.50 5.32
N CYS A 15 -11.21 -11.75 5.49
CA CYS A 15 -11.90 -11.80 6.79
C CYS A 15 -11.73 -13.16 7.49
N SER A 16 -10.49 -13.62 7.67
CA SER A 16 -10.21 -14.78 8.52
C SER A 16 -10.47 -14.44 9.98
N GLN A 17 -10.74 -15.45 10.82
CA GLN A 17 -10.89 -15.27 12.26
C GLN A 17 -9.67 -14.55 12.88
N ASN A 18 -8.45 -14.93 12.51
CA ASN A 18 -7.23 -14.30 13.02
C ASN A 18 -7.10 -12.83 12.55
N THR A 19 -7.47 -12.53 11.31
CA THR A 19 -7.46 -11.14 10.81
C THR A 19 -8.45 -10.28 11.59
N ILE A 20 -9.67 -10.78 11.84
CA ILE A 20 -10.69 -10.07 12.63
C ILE A 20 -10.17 -9.79 14.04
N GLU A 21 -9.61 -10.80 14.72
CA GLU A 21 -9.07 -10.66 16.08
C GLU A 21 -7.92 -9.63 16.14
N ASN A 22 -7.03 -9.61 15.15
CA ASN A 22 -5.96 -8.61 15.06
C ASN A 22 -6.54 -7.19 14.92
N PHE A 23 -7.53 -6.99 14.03
CA PHE A 23 -8.17 -5.69 13.84
C PHE A 23 -9.01 -5.24 15.05
N GLU A 24 -9.63 -6.17 15.78
CA GLU A 24 -10.27 -5.89 17.06
C GLU A 24 -9.26 -5.43 18.11
N GLU A 25 -8.07 -6.04 18.16
CA GLU A 25 -7.01 -5.63 19.07
C GLU A 25 -6.45 -4.25 18.71
N TYR A 26 -6.25 -3.96 17.43
CA TYR A 26 -5.91 -2.62 16.97
C TYR A 26 -6.99 -1.59 17.34
N LEU A 27 -8.26 -1.96 17.22
CA LEU A 27 -9.38 -1.10 17.58
C LEU A 27 -9.40 -0.75 19.08
N LYS A 28 -9.04 -1.68 19.99
CA LYS A 28 -8.95 -1.36 21.43
C LYS A 28 -7.94 -0.27 21.75
N ASN A 29 -6.90 -0.16 20.93
CA ASN A 29 -5.77 0.75 21.13
C ASN A 29 -5.91 2.04 20.28
N THR A 30 -7.03 2.23 19.58
CA THR A 30 -7.26 3.37 18.70
C THR A 30 -8.69 3.88 18.86
N ASN A 31 -8.95 5.15 18.53
CA ASN A 31 -10.31 5.68 18.46
C ASN A 31 -10.63 5.95 16.99
N SER A 32 -11.19 4.96 16.29
CA SER A 32 -11.42 5.02 14.85
C SER A 32 -12.77 4.42 14.46
N SER A 33 -13.73 5.30 14.16
CA SER A 33 -15.06 4.91 13.66
C SER A 33 -15.00 4.14 12.33
N PHE A 34 -13.95 4.34 11.54
CA PHE A 34 -13.68 3.53 10.35
C PHE A 34 -13.38 2.08 10.75
N LEU A 35 -12.47 1.86 11.71
CA LEU A 35 -12.10 0.51 12.14
C LEU A 35 -13.26 -0.21 12.81
N GLU A 36 -14.09 0.48 13.60
CA GLU A 36 -15.31 -0.09 14.19
C GLU A 36 -16.23 -0.68 13.11
N LYS A 37 -16.55 0.12 12.09
CA LYS A 37 -17.41 -0.30 10.97
C LYS A 37 -16.75 -1.40 10.13
N LEU A 38 -15.44 -1.32 9.91
CA LEU A 38 -14.70 -2.34 9.17
C LEU A 38 -14.76 -3.69 9.91
N VAL A 39 -14.48 -3.72 11.21
CA VAL A 39 -14.53 -4.95 12.02
C VAL A 39 -15.93 -5.56 12.00
N GLU A 40 -16.99 -4.75 12.11
CA GLU A 40 -18.37 -5.22 11.99
C GLU A 40 -18.64 -5.86 10.62
N ARG A 41 -18.23 -5.18 9.53
CA ARG A 41 -18.33 -5.71 8.17
C ARG A 41 -17.56 -7.01 8.00
N MET A 42 -16.36 -7.13 8.56
CA MET A 42 -15.55 -8.34 8.50
C MET A 42 -16.24 -9.52 9.21
N LYS A 43 -16.77 -9.31 10.42
CA LYS A 43 -17.53 -10.33 11.18
C LYS A 43 -18.76 -10.84 10.43
N ASN A 44 -19.41 -9.97 9.68
CA ASN A 44 -20.57 -10.33 8.85
C ASN A 44 -20.17 -11.06 7.54
N ASN A 45 -18.88 -11.14 7.22
CA ASN A 45 -18.35 -11.70 5.98
C ASN A 45 -17.18 -12.69 6.21
N ASN A 46 -17.29 -13.54 7.22
CA ASN A 46 -16.24 -14.50 7.58
C ASN A 46 -15.75 -15.33 6.38
N ASN A 47 -14.43 -15.50 6.30
CA ASN A 47 -13.70 -16.24 5.26
C ASN A 47 -13.91 -15.74 3.82
N LYS A 48 -14.25 -14.45 3.64
CA LYS A 48 -14.37 -13.79 2.34
C LYS A 48 -13.42 -12.62 2.21
N PHE A 49 -13.09 -12.27 0.97
CA PHE A 49 -12.53 -10.97 0.64
C PHE A 49 -13.64 -9.92 0.61
N ILE A 50 -13.40 -8.78 1.25
CA ILE A 50 -14.25 -7.59 1.16
C ILE A 50 -13.38 -6.37 0.88
N LEU A 51 -13.93 -5.32 0.27
CA LEU A 51 -13.21 -4.06 0.12
C LEU A 51 -12.82 -3.49 1.49
N LEU A 52 -11.57 -3.10 1.68
CA LEU A 52 -11.12 -2.48 2.94
C LEU A 52 -11.82 -1.13 3.17
N HIS A 53 -11.99 -0.36 2.10
CA HIS A 53 -12.78 0.88 2.09
C HIS A 53 -14.10 0.63 1.34
N ASP A 54 -15.10 1.49 1.51
CA ASP A 54 -16.42 1.35 0.85
C ASP A 54 -16.38 1.65 -0.67
N SER A 55 -15.22 1.51 -1.32
CA SER A 55 -15.02 1.74 -2.76
C SER A 55 -13.90 0.88 -3.33
N GLU A 56 -14.01 0.51 -4.61
CA GLU A 56 -12.98 -0.23 -5.37
C GLU A 56 -11.70 0.60 -5.63
N GLY A 57 -11.74 1.87 -5.27
CA GLY A 57 -10.73 2.88 -5.53
C GLY A 57 -11.39 4.26 -5.47
N TYR A 58 -10.62 5.32 -5.58
CA TYR A 58 -11.17 6.66 -5.61
C TYR A 58 -10.31 7.57 -6.46
N THR A 59 -10.89 8.69 -6.87
CA THR A 59 -10.17 9.72 -7.60
C THR A 59 -9.94 10.89 -6.68
N ILE A 60 -8.69 11.29 -6.51
CA ILE A 60 -8.35 12.56 -5.86
C ILE A 60 -8.40 13.64 -6.95
N GLN A 61 -9.28 14.60 -6.76
CA GLN A 61 -9.40 15.77 -7.62
C GLN A 61 -9.25 17.04 -6.78
N LEU A 62 -8.33 17.91 -7.17
CA LEU A 62 -8.13 19.23 -6.58
C LEU A 62 -8.63 20.32 -7.53
N ASP A 63 -9.18 21.38 -6.97
CA ASP A 63 -9.77 22.50 -7.72
C ASP A 63 -8.75 23.35 -8.47
N THR A 64 -7.47 23.26 -8.08
CA THR A 64 -6.42 24.13 -8.62
C THR A 64 -5.14 23.36 -8.89
N VAL A 65 -4.58 23.56 -10.08
CA VAL A 65 -3.23 23.14 -10.44
C VAL A 65 -2.30 24.34 -10.23
N LEU A 66 -1.44 24.26 -9.22
CA LEU A 66 -0.45 25.31 -8.96
C LEU A 66 0.62 25.32 -10.06
N GLN A 67 1.02 26.51 -10.53
CA GLN A 67 2.02 26.65 -11.59
C GLN A 67 3.40 26.11 -11.19
N TYR A 68 3.84 26.38 -9.94
CA TYR A 68 5.16 26.00 -9.44
C TYR A 68 5.05 24.95 -8.31
N PRO A 69 6.08 24.07 -8.15
CA PRO A 69 7.22 23.88 -9.05
C PRO A 69 6.78 23.38 -10.45
N ARG A 70 7.59 23.64 -11.47
CA ARG A 70 7.33 23.19 -12.85
C ARG A 70 7.80 21.75 -13.09
N ASN A 71 8.91 21.37 -12.46
CA ASN A 71 9.49 20.02 -12.51
C ASN A 71 9.76 19.56 -11.07
N ILE A 72 9.53 18.29 -10.81
CA ILE A 72 9.74 17.61 -9.52
C ILE A 72 10.48 16.32 -9.83
N TYR A 73 11.66 16.16 -9.25
CA TYR A 73 12.41 14.91 -9.33
C TYR A 73 12.30 14.18 -8.01
N ILE A 74 11.96 12.88 -8.05
CA ILE A 74 11.90 12.02 -6.87
C ILE A 74 12.94 10.93 -7.07
N ILE A 75 13.91 10.86 -6.16
CA ILE A 75 14.95 9.83 -6.17
C ILE A 75 14.47 8.65 -5.33
N VAL A 76 14.58 7.44 -5.88
CA VAL A 76 14.12 6.20 -5.26
C VAL A 76 15.22 5.13 -5.36
N ASP A 77 15.17 4.17 -4.45
CA ASP A 77 16.06 3.01 -4.44
C ASP A 77 15.30 1.76 -4.01
N LYS A 78 16.01 0.63 -3.93
CA LYS A 78 15.43 -0.66 -3.51
C LYS A 78 14.87 -0.67 -2.09
N GLU A 79 15.22 0.29 -1.24
CA GLU A 79 14.74 0.39 0.15
C GLU A 79 13.41 1.16 0.23
N CYS A 80 12.98 1.80 -0.86
CA CYS A 80 11.64 2.38 -0.96
C CYS A 80 10.60 1.25 -0.97
N ALA A 81 9.87 1.11 0.13
CA ALA A 81 8.91 0.03 0.36
C ALA A 81 7.56 0.57 0.84
N SER A 82 6.49 -0.21 0.65
CA SER A 82 5.19 0.03 1.29
C SER A 82 4.64 1.43 1.00
N SER A 83 4.38 2.26 2.02
CA SER A 83 3.86 3.63 1.83
C SER A 83 4.72 4.51 0.91
N ALA A 84 6.03 4.25 0.81
CA ALA A 84 6.88 4.94 -0.16
C ALA A 84 6.50 4.57 -1.60
N GLU A 85 6.23 3.29 -1.86
CA GLU A 85 5.78 2.81 -3.17
C GLU A 85 4.41 3.35 -3.54
N GLU A 86 3.46 3.39 -2.59
CA GLU A 86 2.15 4.02 -2.81
C GLU A 86 2.31 5.52 -3.14
N PHE A 87 3.17 6.24 -2.41
CA PHE A 87 3.49 7.63 -2.71
C PHE A 87 4.08 7.80 -4.13
N ILE A 88 4.95 6.89 -4.56
CA ILE A 88 5.55 6.92 -5.90
C ILE A 88 4.46 6.68 -6.96
N LEU A 89 3.58 5.68 -6.81
CA LEU A 89 2.46 5.44 -7.73
C LEU A 89 1.54 6.67 -7.87
N ILE A 90 1.24 7.33 -6.75
CA ILE A 90 0.46 8.57 -6.72
C ILE A 90 1.20 9.68 -7.47
N SER A 91 2.50 9.83 -7.22
CA SER A 91 3.32 10.90 -7.78
C SER A 91 3.53 10.75 -9.28
N LYS A 92 3.72 9.52 -9.78
CA LYS A 92 3.94 9.22 -11.21
C LYS A 92 2.77 9.60 -12.11
N GLN A 93 1.57 9.78 -11.56
CA GLN A 93 0.42 10.26 -12.32
C GLN A 93 0.52 11.75 -12.68
N SER A 94 1.51 12.48 -12.14
CA SER A 94 1.72 13.88 -12.48
C SER A 94 2.66 14.09 -13.65
N SER A 95 2.28 14.96 -14.59
CA SER A 95 3.15 15.41 -15.68
C SER A 95 4.34 16.27 -15.24
N LYS A 96 4.40 16.67 -13.96
CA LYS A 96 5.52 17.43 -13.38
C LYS A 96 6.57 16.54 -12.74
N VAL A 97 6.26 15.26 -12.53
CA VAL A 97 7.10 14.34 -11.77
C VAL A 97 7.96 13.51 -12.71
N THR A 98 9.22 13.33 -12.35
CA THR A 98 10.13 12.37 -12.96
C THR A 98 10.81 11.58 -11.85
N ILE A 99 10.68 10.26 -11.89
CA ILE A 99 11.29 9.34 -10.93
C ILE A 99 12.68 8.95 -11.43
N LEU A 100 13.68 9.07 -10.56
CA LEU A 100 15.08 8.76 -10.84
C LEU A 100 15.56 7.68 -9.85
N GLY A 101 16.43 6.76 -10.27
CA GLY A 101 17.09 5.84 -9.34
C GLY A 101 17.17 4.39 -9.81
N GLU A 102 16.78 3.46 -8.95
CA GLU A 102 16.59 2.04 -9.30
C GLU A 102 15.18 1.58 -8.94
N ASN A 103 14.86 0.31 -9.16
CA ASN A 103 13.55 -0.24 -8.77
C ASN A 103 13.35 -0.13 -7.25
N THR A 104 12.11 0.10 -6.84
CA THR A 104 11.69 0.02 -5.43
C THR A 104 11.63 -1.42 -4.93
N SER A 105 11.27 -1.62 -3.65
CA SER A 105 11.32 -2.94 -2.99
C SER A 105 10.34 -3.98 -3.53
N GLY A 106 9.20 -3.58 -4.11
CA GLY A 106 8.19 -4.50 -4.62
C GLY A 106 7.37 -5.22 -3.53
N CYS A 107 6.86 -4.49 -2.53
CA CYS A 107 6.13 -5.09 -1.41
C CYS A 107 4.87 -4.30 -1.01
N LEU A 108 4.05 -3.98 -2.01
CA LEU A 108 2.85 -3.15 -1.88
C LEU A 108 1.54 -3.89 -2.17
N ASP A 109 1.53 -4.87 -3.07
CA ASP A 109 0.27 -5.50 -3.50
C ASP A 109 -0.34 -6.43 -2.45
N PHE A 110 0.52 -7.13 -1.69
CA PHE A 110 0.11 -7.90 -0.51
C PHE A 110 0.60 -7.19 0.76
N SER A 111 -0.30 -6.55 1.49
CA SER A 111 0.07 -5.65 2.59
C SER A 111 -0.83 -5.80 3.83
N ASN A 112 -0.74 -4.83 4.76
CA ASN A 112 -1.42 -4.82 6.06
C ASN A 112 -1.16 -6.12 6.82
N VAL A 113 0.11 -6.34 7.15
CA VAL A 113 0.57 -7.58 7.78
C VAL A 113 -0.07 -7.74 9.15
N VAL A 114 -0.67 -8.90 9.38
CA VAL A 114 -1.19 -9.33 10.68
C VAL A 114 -0.40 -10.52 11.18
N ARG A 115 -0.45 -10.75 12.50
CA ARG A 115 0.26 -11.85 13.13
C ARG A 115 -0.70 -12.95 13.54
N PHE A 116 -0.31 -14.20 13.29
CA PHE A 116 -0.94 -15.38 13.86
C PHE A 116 0.00 -15.96 14.92
N ASP A 117 -0.50 -16.07 16.14
CA ASP A 117 0.16 -16.79 17.23
C ASP A 117 -0.68 -18.02 17.59
N PRO A 118 -0.08 -19.22 17.64
CA PRO A 118 -0.81 -20.43 18.03
C PRO A 118 -1.38 -20.29 19.45
N LYS A 119 -2.69 -20.56 19.58
CA LYS A 119 -3.36 -20.61 20.88
C LYS A 119 -3.17 -21.95 21.60
N ASP A 120 -2.81 -23.00 20.87
CA ASP A 120 -2.52 -24.32 21.42
C ASP A 120 -1.05 -24.43 21.81
N ASP A 121 -0.82 -24.61 23.11
CA ASP A 121 0.51 -24.71 23.70
C ASP A 121 1.18 -26.06 23.40
N SER A 122 0.44 -27.04 22.85
CA SER A 122 0.94 -28.38 22.52
C SER A 122 2.07 -28.38 21.47
N ILE A 123 2.14 -27.33 20.65
CA ILE A 123 3.18 -27.12 19.62
C ILE A 123 4.19 -26.02 19.99
N GLY A 124 4.08 -25.46 21.20
CA GLY A 124 4.98 -24.45 21.77
C GLY A 124 4.74 -23.01 21.26
N LYS A 125 4.88 -22.02 22.17
CA LYS A 125 4.68 -20.57 21.91
C LYS A 125 5.91 -19.84 21.33
N TRP A 126 6.89 -20.57 20.81
CA TRP A 126 8.16 -20.00 20.36
C TRP A 126 8.11 -19.51 18.90
N TRP A 127 6.97 -19.66 18.22
CA TRP A 127 6.79 -19.24 16.83
C TRP A 127 5.47 -18.51 16.61
N GLY A 128 5.43 -17.71 15.56
CA GLY A 128 4.26 -17.04 15.03
C GLY A 128 4.48 -16.75 13.54
N VAL A 129 3.40 -16.51 12.80
CA VAL A 129 3.45 -16.24 11.36
C VAL A 129 2.90 -14.86 11.07
N ASN A 130 3.69 -14.05 10.37
CA ASN A 130 3.23 -12.80 9.80
C ASN A 130 2.74 -13.06 8.38
N TYR A 131 1.56 -12.56 8.04
CA TYR A 131 1.01 -12.68 6.69
C TYR A 131 0.25 -11.42 6.29
N ALA A 132 0.26 -11.09 5.00
CA ALA A 132 -0.52 -9.99 4.46
C ALA A 132 -2.01 -10.28 4.60
N SER A 133 -2.76 -9.35 5.19
CA SER A 133 -4.22 -9.48 5.32
C SER A 133 -4.97 -8.89 4.13
N THR A 134 -4.29 -8.10 3.29
CA THR A 134 -4.91 -7.40 2.17
C THR A 134 -4.26 -7.69 0.83
N ILE A 135 -5.05 -7.57 -0.24
CA ILE A 135 -4.65 -7.71 -1.63
C ILE A 135 -5.07 -6.47 -2.43
N SER A 136 -4.16 -5.95 -3.25
CA SER A 136 -4.39 -4.81 -4.13
C SER A 136 -5.30 -5.15 -5.30
N ARG A 137 -6.26 -4.27 -5.61
CA ARG A 137 -7.10 -4.35 -6.82
C ARG A 137 -6.38 -3.91 -8.10
N ARG A 138 -5.08 -3.58 -8.04
CA ARG A 138 -4.23 -3.46 -9.24
C ARG A 138 -3.98 -4.81 -9.89
N LEU A 139 -3.98 -5.89 -9.11
CA LEU A 139 -3.72 -7.24 -9.61
C LEU A 139 -4.85 -7.76 -10.50
N PRO A 140 -4.53 -8.58 -11.52
CA PRO A 140 -3.18 -8.96 -11.97
C PRO A 140 -2.57 -7.97 -12.98
N ASN A 141 -3.26 -6.86 -13.27
CA ASN A 141 -2.98 -6.04 -14.45
C ASN A 141 -1.81 -5.07 -14.25
N ASP A 142 -1.60 -4.58 -13.03
CA ASP A 142 -0.56 -3.58 -12.71
C ASP A 142 0.17 -3.94 -11.40
N PRO A 143 0.90 -5.08 -11.36
CA PRO A 143 1.60 -5.53 -10.17
C PRO A 143 2.84 -4.67 -9.86
N VAL A 144 3.04 -4.41 -8.57
CA VAL A 144 4.27 -3.89 -7.97
C VAL A 144 5.11 -5.04 -7.41
N ASP A 145 4.49 -6.04 -6.78
CA ASP A 145 5.21 -7.17 -6.20
C ASP A 145 5.68 -8.13 -7.31
N GLU A 146 6.88 -8.71 -7.30
CA GLU A 146 8.07 -8.55 -6.43
C GLU A 146 9.10 -7.57 -7.02
N LYS A 147 8.76 -6.94 -8.14
CA LYS A 147 9.73 -6.24 -9.00
C LYS A 147 10.01 -4.80 -8.56
N GLY A 148 9.10 -4.22 -7.80
CA GLY A 148 9.09 -2.80 -7.51
C GLY A 148 8.66 -1.94 -8.69
N ILE A 149 8.51 -0.66 -8.41
CA ILE A 149 8.21 0.38 -9.36
C ILE A 149 9.53 0.78 -10.04
N ALA A 150 9.58 0.61 -11.36
CA ALA A 150 10.70 1.11 -12.15
C ALA A 150 10.74 2.66 -12.15
N PRO A 151 11.94 3.26 -12.04
CA PRO A 151 12.11 4.70 -12.23
C PRO A 151 11.87 5.08 -13.69
N ASP A 152 11.61 6.36 -13.94
CA ASP A 152 11.52 6.89 -15.32
C ASP A 152 12.93 7.00 -15.94
N ILE A 153 13.93 7.28 -15.11
CA ILE A 153 15.35 7.29 -15.49
C ILE A 153 16.15 6.48 -14.47
N TYR A 154 16.81 5.42 -14.93
CA TYR A 154 17.73 4.68 -14.07
C TYR A 154 19.00 5.50 -13.79
N LEU A 155 19.33 5.68 -12.52
CA LEU A 155 20.60 6.25 -12.09
C LEU A 155 21.60 5.11 -11.83
N SER A 156 22.75 5.19 -12.49
CA SER A 156 23.89 4.34 -12.17
C SER A 156 24.78 5.10 -11.17
N PRO A 157 25.27 4.45 -10.10
CA PRO A 157 26.20 5.07 -9.16
C PRO A 157 27.49 5.58 -9.82
N ASP A 158 27.80 5.10 -11.03
CA ASP A 158 29.01 5.46 -11.79
C ASP A 158 28.85 6.73 -12.66
N LYS A 159 27.66 7.34 -12.69
CA LYS A 159 27.38 8.56 -13.48
C LYS A 159 27.06 9.76 -12.60
N ASN A 160 27.81 10.85 -12.80
CA ASN A 160 27.39 12.17 -12.32
C ASN A 160 26.19 12.63 -13.15
N TRP A 161 25.07 12.89 -12.46
CA TRP A 161 23.77 13.23 -13.06
C TRP A 161 23.41 14.70 -12.85
N LEU A 162 24.30 15.49 -12.25
CA LEU A 162 24.12 16.91 -11.94
C LEU A 162 24.83 17.87 -12.92
N ASP A 163 25.45 17.35 -13.99
CA ASP A 163 26.17 18.13 -15.00
C ASP A 163 25.27 18.51 -16.20
#